data_AF-A0A359EDQ8-F1
#
_entry.id   AF-A0A359EDQ8-F1
#
_cell.length_a   1.000
_cell.length_b   1.000
_cell.length_c   1.000
_cell.angle_alpha   90.00
_cell.angle_beta   90.00
_cell.angle_gamma   90.00
#
_symmetry.space_group_name_H-M   'P 1'
#
loop_
_entity.id
_entity.type
_entity.pdbx_description
1 polymer ?
#
loop_
_entity_poly.entity_id
_entity_poly.type
_entity_poly.pdbx_seq_one_letter_code
_entity_poly.pdbx_strand_id
1 'polypeptide(L)'
;MYPFVSTKHLELTNPRLRARLHLDGDQLVIELNAQSLARFVELKLEDAPDVVFSDNYFDVPPKRKIEVNCPLPKGWTIEQARKALKVYSLYSSFTA
;
A
#
# COMPACT_ATOMS: atom_id res chain seq x y z
N MET A 1 -9.02 -8.97 -12.14
CA MET A 1 -8.51 -9.82 -13.24
C MET A 1 -7.86 -11.03 -12.61
N TYR A 2 -8.24 -12.25 -13.01
CA TYR A 2 -7.63 -13.48 -12.48
C TYR A 2 -6.41 -13.87 -13.34
N PRO A 3 -5.30 -14.30 -12.72
CA PRO A 3 -4.14 -14.76 -13.46
C PRO A 3 -4.42 -16.11 -14.15
N PHE A 4 -3.68 -16.40 -15.21
CA PHE A 4 -3.75 -17.68 -15.93
C PHE A 4 -2.95 -18.82 -15.27
N VAL A 5 -2.17 -18.50 -14.22
CA VAL A 5 -1.37 -19.43 -13.43
C VAL A 5 -1.48 -19.08 -11.94
N SER A 6 -1.14 -20.02 -11.07
CA SER A 6 -1.12 -19.76 -9.63
C SER A 6 -0.10 -18.67 -9.27
N THR A 7 -0.37 -17.93 -8.20
CA THR A 7 0.44 -16.82 -7.70
C THR A 7 1.95 -17.08 -7.65
N LYS A 8 2.36 -18.27 -7.18
CA LYS A 8 3.79 -18.68 -7.06
C LYS A 8 4.50 -18.93 -8.38
N HIS A 9 3.77 -18.98 -9.49
CA HIS A 9 4.30 -19.16 -10.84
C HIS A 9 4.25 -17.85 -11.65
N LEU A 10 3.83 -16.74 -11.04
CA LEU A 10 3.86 -15.43 -11.70
C LEU A 10 5.28 -14.87 -11.71
N GLU A 11 5.75 -14.50 -12.90
CA GLU A 11 7.02 -13.80 -13.09
C GLU A 11 6.85 -12.29 -12.86
N LEU A 12 6.57 -11.91 -11.60
CA LEU A 12 6.45 -10.50 -11.23
C LEU A 12 7.81 -9.81 -11.27
N THR A 13 7.84 -8.61 -11.85
CA THR A 13 9.01 -7.72 -11.79
C THR A 13 8.86 -6.74 -10.62
N ASN A 14 9.97 -6.14 -10.18
CA ASN A 14 9.92 -5.12 -9.12
C ASN A 14 8.98 -3.98 -9.56
N PRO A 15 7.87 -3.73 -8.84
CA PRO A 15 6.87 -2.76 -9.26
C PRO A 15 7.32 -1.31 -9.14
N ARG A 16 8.46 -1.05 -8.47
CA ARG A 16 8.88 0.29 -8.04
C ARG A 16 7.71 1.05 -7.39
N LEU A 17 7.01 0.36 -6.49
CA LEU A 17 5.85 0.87 -5.78
C LEU A 17 6.24 2.08 -4.93
N ARG A 18 5.45 3.14 -5.01
CA ARG A 18 5.66 4.40 -4.27
C ARG A 18 4.38 4.79 -3.55
N ALA A 19 4.53 5.27 -2.33
CA ALA A 19 3.46 5.85 -1.54
C ALA A 19 3.75 7.33 -1.23
N ARG A 20 2.71 8.16 -1.27
CA ARG A 20 2.75 9.54 -0.76
C ARG A 20 1.59 9.74 0.20
N LEU A 21 1.83 10.49 1.27
CA LEU A 21 0.88 10.71 2.34
C LEU A 21 0.54 12.19 2.41
N HIS A 22 -0.74 12.49 2.58
CA HIS A 22 -1.24 13.80 2.96
C HIS A 22 -2.42 13.66 3.93
N LEU A 23 -2.80 14.75 4.58
CA LEU A 23 -4.01 14.80 5.40
C LEU A 23 -5.14 15.46 4.61
N ASP A 24 -6.33 14.90 4.76
CA ASP A 24 -7.59 15.54 4.37
C ASP A 24 -8.51 15.54 5.60
N GLY A 25 -8.56 16.67 6.29
CA GLY A 25 -9.20 16.76 7.62
C GLY A 25 -8.49 15.88 8.65
N ASP A 26 -9.24 14.92 9.22
CA ASP A 26 -8.75 13.92 10.17
C ASP A 26 -8.33 12.59 9.51
N GLN A 27 -8.46 12.50 8.18
CA GLN A 27 -8.09 11.32 7.41
C GLN A 27 -6.65 11.42 6.91
N LEU A 28 -5.94 10.32 7.02
CA LEU A 28 -4.69 10.08 6.32
C LEU A 28 -5.01 9.51 4.94
N VAL A 29 -4.58 10.21 3.89
CA VAL A 29 -4.71 9.76 2.50
C VAL A 29 -3.37 9.24 2.01
N ILE A 30 -3.36 8.02 1.48
CA ILE A 30 -2.21 7.30 0.96
C ILE A 30 -2.40 7.14 -0.55
N GLU A 31 -1.63 7.91 -1.33
CA GLU A 31 -1.57 7.79 -2.78
C GLU A 31 -0.51 6.77 -3.20
N LEU A 32 -0.92 5.75 -3.95
CA LEU A 32 -0.05 4.68 -4.44
C LEU A 32 0.07 4.72 -5.97
N ASN A 33 1.28 4.45 -6.47
CA ASN A 33 1.54 4.21 -7.88
C ASN A 33 2.68 3.21 -8.09
N ALA A 34 2.68 2.53 -9.23
CA ALA A 34 3.68 1.55 -9.61
C ALA A 34 4.07 1.66 -11.09
N GLN A 35 5.27 1.19 -11.43
CA GLN A 35 5.79 1.11 -12.80
C GLN A 35 5.45 -0.22 -13.49
N SER A 36 5.25 -1.30 -12.74
CA SER A 36 4.66 -2.56 -13.21
C SER A 36 3.57 -3.01 -12.21
N LEU A 37 2.92 -4.15 -12.46
CA LEU A 37 1.83 -4.63 -11.62
C LEU A 37 2.33 -4.97 -10.21
N ALA A 38 1.85 -4.24 -9.20
CA ALA A 38 2.01 -4.62 -7.79
C ALA A 38 0.75 -5.39 -7.36
N ARG A 39 0.90 -6.68 -7.02
CA ARG A 39 -0.23 -7.50 -6.56
C ARG A 39 -0.30 -7.61 -5.06
N PHE A 40 -1.51 -7.75 -4.52
CA PHE A 40 -1.77 -7.89 -3.07
C PHE A 40 -0.97 -6.87 -2.25
N VAL A 41 -1.14 -5.60 -2.61
CA VAL A 41 -0.53 -4.48 -1.92
C VAL A 41 -1.11 -4.42 -0.51
N GLU A 42 -0.22 -4.58 0.46
CA GLU A 42 -0.56 -4.48 1.88
C GLU A 42 -0.05 -3.14 2.41
N LEU A 43 -0.97 -2.41 3.05
CA LEU A 43 -0.67 -1.22 3.84
C LEU A 43 -0.71 -1.57 5.32
N LYS A 44 0.31 -1.09 6.04
CA LYS A 44 0.41 -1.24 7.49
C LYS A 44 1.01 0.01 8.11
N LEU A 45 0.40 0.52 9.18
CA LEU A 45 1.03 1.49 10.07
C LEU A 45 1.59 0.72 11.26
N GLU A 46 2.90 0.55 11.34
CA GLU A 46 3.54 -0.07 12.51
C GLU A 46 3.28 0.76 13.77
N ASP A 47 3.17 0.11 14.93
CA ASP A 47 2.92 0.75 16.23
C ASP A 47 1.58 1.52 16.37
N ALA A 48 0.73 1.55 15.34
CA ALA A 48 -0.61 2.11 15.42
C ALA A 48 -1.60 1.05 15.94
N PRO A 49 -2.38 1.34 17.01
CA PRO A 49 -3.48 0.47 17.41
C PRO A 49 -4.67 0.66 16.46
N ASP A 50 -5.18 -0.45 15.92
CA ASP A 50 -6.49 -0.58 15.27
C ASP A 50 -6.82 0.43 14.17
N VAL A 51 -6.03 0.43 13.09
CA VAL A 51 -6.31 1.22 11.89
C VAL A 51 -7.02 0.38 10.84
N VAL A 52 -8.17 0.86 10.37
CA VAL A 52 -8.88 0.28 9.23
C VAL A 52 -8.67 1.16 8.00
N PHE A 53 -8.04 0.59 6.98
CA PHE A 53 -7.91 1.22 5.66
C PHE A 53 -9.18 1.03 4.85
N SER A 54 -9.52 2.02 4.02
CA SER A 54 -10.66 1.93 3.09
C SER A 54 -10.53 0.80 2.09
N ASP A 55 -9.29 0.39 1.78
CA ASP A 55 -8.96 -0.78 0.98
C ASP A 55 -7.59 -1.33 1.42
N ASN A 56 -7.42 -2.65 1.37
CA ASN A 56 -6.15 -3.32 1.64
C ASN A 56 -6.07 -4.65 0.89
N TYR A 57 -4.87 -5.14 0.61
CA TYR A 57 -4.63 -6.34 -0.22
C TYR A 57 -5.14 -6.23 -1.68
N PHE A 58 -5.15 -5.02 -2.23
CA PHE A 58 -5.56 -4.73 -3.61
C PHE A 58 -4.39 -4.78 -4.60
N ASP A 59 -4.68 -4.75 -5.90
CA ASP A 59 -3.66 -4.64 -6.95
C ASP A 59 -3.48 -3.17 -7.39
N VAL A 60 -2.24 -2.74 -7.64
CA VAL A 60 -1.91 -1.45 -8.25
C VAL A 60 -1.38 -1.68 -9.67
N PRO A 61 -2.20 -1.42 -10.71
CA PRO A 61 -1.75 -1.50 -12.10
C PRO A 61 -0.75 -0.39 -12.44
N PRO A 62 0.12 -0.60 -13.45
CA PRO A 62 1.01 0.45 -13.93
C PRO A 62 0.21 1.65 -14.44
N LYS A 63 0.77 2.86 -14.27
CA LYS A 63 0.19 4.14 -14.72
C LYS A 63 -1.17 4.49 -14.10
N ARG A 64 -1.61 3.76 -13.07
CA ARG A 64 -2.77 4.14 -12.26
C ARG A 64 -2.32 4.69 -10.92
N LYS A 65 -3.05 5.68 -10.44
CA LYS A 65 -2.99 6.14 -9.06
C LYS A 65 -4.14 5.47 -8.31
N ILE A 66 -3.84 4.88 -7.16
CA ILE A 66 -4.84 4.37 -6.22
C ILE A 66 -4.74 5.22 -4.96
N GLU A 67 -5.89 5.62 -4.42
CA GLU A 67 -5.98 6.37 -3.17
C GLU A 67 -6.68 5.50 -2.14
N VAL A 68 -6.04 5.36 -0.99
CA VAL A 68 -6.57 4.67 0.18
C VAL A 68 -6.59 5.65 1.34
N ASN A 69 -7.68 5.69 2.08
CA ASN A 69 -7.80 6.53 3.26
C ASN A 69 -7.94 5.68 4.53
N CYS A 70 -7.52 6.25 5.65
CA CYS A 70 -7.82 5.75 6.98
C CYS A 70 -7.82 6.91 7.98
N PRO A 71 -8.46 6.77 9.15
CA PRO A 71 -8.33 7.77 10.20
C PRO A 71 -6.86 7.91 10.62
N LEU A 72 -6.39 9.15 10.81
CA LEU A 72 -5.08 9.35 11.41
C LEU A 72 -5.13 8.83 12.86
N PRO A 73 -4.20 7.95 13.30
CA PRO A 73 -4.23 7.44 14.65
C PRO A 73 -4.19 8.57 15.69
N LYS A 74 -4.93 8.41 16.78
CA LYS A 74 -5.09 9.46 17.78
C LYS A 74 -3.73 9.88 18.36
N GLY A 75 -3.46 11.18 18.35
CA GLY A 75 -2.22 11.76 18.87
C GLY A 75 -1.02 11.63 17.93
N TRP A 76 -1.22 11.11 16.71
CA TRP A 76 -0.16 11.06 15.72
C TRP A 76 -0.12 12.33 14.88
N THR A 77 1.08 12.63 14.39
CA THR A 77 1.34 13.58 13.32
C THR A 77 1.50 12.85 11.99
N ILE A 78 1.36 13.57 10.87
CA ILE A 78 1.63 13.00 9.54
C ILE A 78 3.07 12.46 9.40
N GLU A 79 4.04 13.06 10.09
CA GLU A 79 5.43 12.58 10.05
C GLU A 79 5.60 11.24 10.78
N GLN A 80 4.87 11.02 11.88
CA GLN A 80 4.82 9.72 12.54
C GLN A 80 4.17 8.67 11.63
N ALA A 81 3.05 9.02 10.99
CA ALA A 81 2.42 8.14 10.01
C ALA A 81 3.36 7.79 8.85
N ARG A 82 4.12 8.77 8.33
CA ARG A 82 5.09 8.54 7.24
C ARG A 82 6.23 7.62 7.65
N LYS A 83 6.72 7.73 8.88
CA LYS A 83 7.77 6.83 9.40
C LYS A 83 7.25 5.42 9.64
N ALA A 84 6.02 5.29 10.10
CA ALA A 84 5.39 4.02 10.44
C ALA A 84 4.82 3.26 9.23
N LEU A 85 4.52 3.95 8.12
CA LEU A 85 3.92 3.31 6.95
C LEU A 85 4.89 2.29 6.34
N LYS A 86 4.45 1.03 6.32
CA LYS A 86 5.01 -0.03 5.51
C LYS A 86 4.05 -0.35 4.37
N VAL A 87 4.64 -0.56 3.20
CA VAL A 87 3.94 -0.93 1.98
C VAL A 87 4.63 -2.16 1.43
N TYR A 88 3.90 -3.26 1.38
CA TYR A 88 4.36 -4.51 0.79
C TYR A 88 3.55 -4.81 -0.46
N SER A 89 4.14 -5.61 -1.33
CA SER A 89 3.40 -6.29 -2.39
C SER A 89 3.79 -7.75 -2.39
N LEU A 90 3.04 -8.58 -3.10
CA LEU A 90 3.40 -9.97 -3.32
C LEU A 90 4.83 -10.13 -3.86
N TYR A 91 5.32 -9.21 -4.70
CA TYR A 91 6.71 -9.27 -5.16
C TYR A 91 7.69 -9.26 -3.97
N SER A 92 7.41 -8.43 -2.96
CA SER A 92 8.23 -8.29 -1.76
C SER A 92 8.34 -9.60 -0.97
N SER A 93 7.34 -10.50 -1.00
CA SER A 93 7.39 -11.75 -0.24
C SER A 93 8.34 -12.81 -0.81
N PHE A 94 8.79 -12.65 -2.07
CA PHE A 94 9.73 -13.58 -2.72
C PHE A 94 11.15 -13.02 -2.81
N THR A 95 11.35 -11.75 -2.42
CA THR A 95 12.63 -11.04 -2.56
C THR A 95 13.10 -10.37 -1.26
N ALA A 96 12.49 -10.73 -0.12
CA ALA A 96 12.86 -10.24 1.20
C ALA A 96 14.14 -10.93 1.72
#